data_AF-A0A7V9NYA9-F1
#
_entry.id   AF-A0A7V9NYA9-F1
#
_cell.length_a   1.000
_cell.length_b   1.000
_cell.length_c   1.000
_cell.angle_alpha   90.00
_cell.angle_beta   90.00
_cell.angle_gamma   90.00
#
_symmetry.space_group_name_H-M   'P 1'
#
loop_
_entity.id
_entity.type
_entity.pdbx_description
1 polymer ?
#
loop_
_entity_poly.entity_id
_entity_poly.type
_entity_poly.pdbx_seq_one_letter_code
_entity_poly.pdbx_strand_id
1 'polypeptide(L)'
;MKAIVKSFFLAVFVALSFSSFSQDPTDWSKIKLDPIKEKKFQPYLEIRHTGPSNYYQDWKANNKFQYVKEMWYFTESFYIKRNVLQEGAMINEEAIDISRFESNRKATEEAIITLSGFEDAIVLLPTNKLIYKP
;
A
#
# COMPACT_ATOMS: atom_id res chain seq x y z
N MET A 1 -5.46 -50.15 26.41
CA MET A 1 -6.51 -49.51 25.58
C MET A 1 -6.57 -47.98 25.72
N LYS A 2 -6.67 -47.41 26.93
CA LYS A 2 -6.78 -45.94 27.14
C LYS A 2 -5.60 -45.10 26.58
N ALA A 3 -4.36 -45.61 26.62
CA ALA A 3 -3.19 -44.89 26.11
C ALA A 3 -3.15 -44.81 24.57
N ILE A 4 -3.52 -45.89 23.88
CA ILE A 4 -3.55 -45.97 22.42
C ILE A 4 -4.61 -45.03 21.84
N VAL A 5 -5.77 -44.94 22.48
CA VAL A 5 -6.84 -44.01 22.08
C VAL A 5 -6.38 -42.56 22.25
N LYS A 6 -5.68 -42.22 23.34
CA LYS A 6 -5.11 -40.87 23.53
C LYS A 6 -4.07 -40.50 22.47
N SER A 7 -3.16 -41.43 22.14
CA SER A 7 -2.17 -41.22 21.09
C SER A 7 -2.79 -41.04 19.71
N PHE A 8 -3.86 -41.79 19.42
CA PHE A 8 -4.61 -41.66 18.17
C PHE A 8 -5.31 -40.29 18.07
N PHE A 9 -6.01 -39.86 19.12
CA PHE A 9 -6.65 -38.54 19.14
C PHE A 9 -5.63 -37.40 19.04
N LEU A 10 -4.46 -37.53 19.68
CA LEU A 10 -3.39 -36.53 19.57
C LEU A 10 -2.83 -36.46 18.14
N ALA A 11 -2.60 -37.61 17.49
CA ALA A 11 -2.13 -37.67 16.12
C ALA A 11 -3.16 -37.07 15.13
N VAL A 12 -4.45 -37.35 15.33
CA VAL A 12 -5.54 -36.77 14.54
C VAL A 12 -5.64 -35.27 14.76
N PHE A 13 -5.52 -34.79 16.01
CA PHE A 13 -5.58 -33.36 16.31
C PHE A 13 -4.40 -32.59 15.69
N VAL A 14 -3.19 -33.17 15.75
CA VAL A 14 -2.00 -32.64 15.08
C VAL A 14 -2.18 -32.61 13.57
N ALA A 15 -2.65 -33.70 12.95
CA ALA A 15 -2.89 -33.77 11.51
C ALA A 15 -3.96 -32.76 11.04
N LEU A 16 -5.03 -32.58 11.81
CA LEU A 16 -6.09 -31.61 11.48
C LEU A 16 -5.62 -30.16 11.69
N SER A 17 -4.73 -29.89 12.64
CA SER A 17 -4.19 -28.54 12.85
C SER A 17 -3.31 -28.02 11.71
N PHE A 18 -2.79 -28.90 10.84
CA PHE A 18 -2.06 -28.49 9.62
C PHE A 18 -2.98 -28.20 8.42
N SER A 19 -4.28 -28.50 8.50
CA SER A 19 -5.19 -28.46 7.34
C SER A 19 -5.95 -27.14 7.13
N SER A 20 -5.75 -26.11 7.97
CA SER A 20 -6.62 -24.92 7.97
C SER A 20 -5.99 -23.57 7.60
N PHE A 21 -4.82 -23.55 6.97
CA PHE A 21 -4.28 -22.31 6.38
C PHE A 21 -3.73 -22.52 4.97
N SER A 22 -4.54 -23.11 4.08
CA SER A 22 -4.35 -22.90 2.65
C SER A 22 -5.12 -21.66 2.23
N GLN A 23 -4.64 -20.47 2.64
CA GLN A 23 -4.84 -19.32 1.76
C GLN A 23 -3.99 -19.63 0.54
N ASP A 24 -4.61 -20.00 -0.58
CA ASP A 24 -3.88 -20.11 -1.83
C ASP A 24 -3.24 -18.73 -2.09
N PRO A 25 -1.92 -18.58 -1.89
CA PRO A 25 -1.27 -17.28 -2.01
C PRO A 25 -1.18 -16.86 -3.48
N THR A 26 -1.78 -17.61 -4.41
CA THR A 26 -1.80 -17.34 -5.84
C THR A 26 -3.18 -16.96 -6.37
N ASP A 27 -4.27 -17.15 -5.59
CA ASP A 27 -5.63 -16.76 -6.00
C ASP A 27 -5.95 -15.29 -5.69
N TRP A 28 -5.21 -14.40 -6.36
CA TRP A 28 -5.40 -12.94 -6.28
C TRP A 28 -6.59 -12.44 -7.08
N SER A 29 -7.33 -13.31 -7.77
CA SER A 29 -8.60 -12.95 -8.43
C SER A 29 -9.61 -12.35 -7.45
N LYS A 30 -9.43 -12.64 -6.15
CA LYS A 30 -10.24 -12.15 -5.04
C LYS A 30 -9.83 -10.76 -4.53
N ILE A 31 -8.61 -10.29 -4.80
CA ILE A 31 -8.18 -8.96 -4.37
C ILE A 31 -8.65 -7.94 -5.40
N LYS A 32 -9.69 -7.20 -5.04
CA LYS A 32 -10.23 -6.10 -5.84
C LYS A 32 -9.78 -4.78 -5.24
N LEU A 33 -9.08 -3.98 -6.04
CA LEU A 33 -8.83 -2.59 -5.70
C LEU A 33 -10.15 -1.83 -5.73
N ASP A 34 -10.28 -0.86 -4.83
CA ASP A 34 -11.37 0.11 -4.89
C ASP A 34 -11.22 0.95 -6.17
N PRO A 35 -12.17 0.93 -7.11
CA PRO A 35 -12.04 1.63 -8.39
C PRO A 35 -11.88 3.15 -8.25
N ILE A 36 -12.45 3.74 -7.18
CA ILE A 36 -12.35 5.19 -6.92
C ILE A 36 -10.91 5.52 -6.51
N LYS A 37 -10.33 4.71 -5.62
CA LYS A 37 -8.94 4.87 -5.19
C LYS A 37 -7.97 4.56 -6.33
N GLU A 38 -8.19 3.49 -7.06
CA GLU A 38 -7.35 3.13 -8.21
C GLU A 38 -7.30 4.29 -9.22
N LYS A 39 -8.44 4.86 -9.58
CA LYS A 39 -8.49 6.02 -10.48
C LYS A 39 -7.76 7.24 -9.92
N LYS A 40 -7.91 7.52 -8.62
CA LYS A 40 -7.26 8.67 -7.97
C LYS A 40 -5.74 8.52 -7.91
N PHE A 41 -5.24 7.32 -7.61
CA PHE A 41 -3.82 7.09 -7.34
C PHE A 41 -3.05 6.46 -8.51
N GLN A 42 -3.73 6.03 -9.57
CA GLN A 42 -3.09 5.55 -10.80
C GLN A 42 -2.12 6.56 -11.44
N PRO A 43 -2.42 7.87 -11.54
CA PRO A 43 -1.47 8.83 -12.12
C PRO A 43 -0.10 8.85 -11.43
N TYR A 44 -0.06 8.63 -10.11
CA TYR A 44 1.17 8.55 -9.33
C TYR A 44 2.04 7.36 -9.78
N LEU A 45 1.38 6.22 -10.00
CA LEU A 45 2.01 4.99 -10.47
C LEU A 45 2.47 5.08 -11.92
N GLU A 46 1.68 5.73 -12.77
CA GLU A 46 2.04 5.99 -14.16
C GLU A 46 3.31 6.83 -14.26
N ILE A 47 3.42 7.90 -13.45
CA ILE A 47 4.63 8.74 -13.41
C ILE A 47 5.84 7.91 -12.98
N ARG A 48 5.70 7.08 -11.94
CA ARG A 48 6.79 6.22 -11.44
C ARG A 48 7.26 5.18 -12.46
N HIS A 49 6.34 4.59 -13.19
CA HIS A 49 6.60 3.58 -14.21
C HIS A 49 6.47 4.16 -15.63
N THR A 50 6.92 5.40 -15.82
CA THR A 50 6.97 6.02 -17.15
C THR A 50 8.03 5.33 -18.01
N GLY A 51 7.71 5.09 -19.28
CA GLY A 51 8.62 4.45 -20.23
C GLY A 51 8.20 4.70 -21.67
N PRO A 52 8.76 3.93 -22.63
CA PRO A 52 8.31 3.92 -24.02
C PRO A 52 6.80 3.64 -24.13
N SER A 53 6.21 3.89 -25.29
CA SER A 53 4.77 3.69 -25.53
C SER A 53 4.27 2.34 -24.97
N ASN A 54 3.19 2.38 -24.18
CA ASN A 54 2.53 1.26 -23.49
C ASN A 54 3.27 0.59 -22.32
N TYR A 55 4.46 1.05 -21.93
CA TYR A 55 5.25 0.42 -20.86
C TYR A 55 4.48 0.23 -19.54
N TYR A 56 3.75 1.23 -19.08
CA TYR A 56 2.98 1.13 -17.83
C TYR A 56 1.90 0.04 -17.89
N GLN A 57 1.19 -0.08 -19.01
CA GLN A 57 0.14 -1.09 -19.17
C GLN A 57 0.74 -2.50 -19.20
N ASP A 58 1.84 -2.68 -19.92
CA ASP A 58 2.59 -3.94 -19.97
C ASP A 58 3.14 -4.30 -18.59
N TRP A 59 3.73 -3.33 -17.88
CA TRP A 59 4.22 -3.52 -16.53
C TRP A 59 3.10 -3.91 -15.57
N LYS A 60 1.95 -3.21 -15.58
CA LYS A 60 0.78 -3.51 -14.76
C LYS A 60 0.25 -4.93 -15.02
N ALA A 61 0.20 -5.35 -16.28
CA ALA A 61 -0.25 -6.69 -16.67
C ALA A 61 0.69 -7.79 -16.16
N ASN A 62 2.00 -7.55 -16.21
CA ASN A 62 3.04 -8.51 -15.83
C ASN A 62 3.40 -8.48 -14.34
N ASN A 63 3.07 -7.41 -13.61
CA ASN A 63 3.49 -7.19 -12.22
C ASN A 63 2.29 -6.93 -11.29
N LYS A 64 1.18 -7.67 -11.46
CA LYS A 64 -0.06 -7.47 -10.69
C LYS A 64 0.14 -7.35 -9.17
N PHE A 65 1.03 -8.16 -8.60
CA PHE A 65 1.36 -8.12 -7.17
C PHE A 65 2.04 -6.81 -6.77
N GLN A 66 3.05 -6.39 -7.54
CA GLN A 66 3.73 -5.13 -7.31
C GLN A 66 2.78 -3.95 -7.49
N TYR A 67 1.91 -4.00 -8.50
CA TYR A 67 0.90 -2.98 -8.74
C TYR A 67 -0.03 -2.79 -7.54
N VAL A 68 -0.59 -3.88 -6.99
CA VAL A 68 -1.48 -3.80 -5.82
C VAL A 68 -0.73 -3.25 -4.59
N LYS A 69 0.50 -3.70 -4.34
CA LYS A 69 1.31 -3.20 -3.22
C LYS A 69 1.59 -1.70 -3.33
N GLU A 70 2.00 -1.25 -4.51
CA GLU A 70 2.28 0.16 -4.72
C GLU A 70 0.99 1.00 -4.73
N MET A 71 -0.12 0.47 -5.23
CA MET A 71 -1.42 1.16 -5.12
C MET A 71 -1.80 1.36 -3.65
N TRP A 72 -1.68 0.29 -2.84
CA TRP A 72 -1.93 0.35 -1.41
C TRP A 72 -1.01 1.38 -0.74
N TYR A 73 0.26 1.39 -1.13
CA TYR A 73 1.23 2.36 -0.65
C TYR A 73 0.78 3.80 -0.87
N PHE A 74 0.39 4.17 -2.09
CA PHE A 74 -0.07 5.53 -2.39
C PHE A 74 -1.37 5.87 -1.65
N THR A 75 -2.26 4.90 -1.44
CA THR A 75 -3.54 5.14 -0.75
C THR A 75 -3.44 5.35 0.76
N GLU A 76 -2.37 4.84 1.39
CA GLU A 76 -2.29 4.80 2.86
C GLU A 76 -1.03 5.44 3.44
N SER A 77 -0.05 5.82 2.63
CA SER A 77 1.21 6.34 3.16
C SER A 77 1.20 7.84 3.48
N PHE A 78 0.21 8.59 3.01
CA PHE A 78 0.16 10.04 3.21
C PHE A 78 -1.27 10.59 3.10
N TYR A 79 -1.44 11.83 3.53
CA TYR A 79 -2.64 12.63 3.27
C TYR A 79 -2.28 14.11 3.13
N ILE A 80 -3.21 14.92 2.62
CA ILE A 80 -3.04 16.37 2.54
C ILE A 80 -3.76 17.04 3.70
N LYS A 81 -3.00 17.83 4.47
CA LYS A 81 -3.55 18.71 5.50
C LYS A 81 -3.81 20.08 4.89
N ARG A 82 -5.08 20.48 4.88
CA ARG A 82 -5.53 21.73 4.26
C ARG A 82 -5.29 22.94 5.15
N ASN A 83 -5.10 24.11 4.55
CA ASN A 83 -5.05 25.42 5.22
C ASN A 83 -4.02 25.49 6.36
N VAL A 84 -2.80 25.01 6.11
CA VAL A 84 -1.70 25.04 7.08
C VAL A 84 -1.05 26.42 7.14
N LEU A 85 -0.97 27.11 5.99
CA LEU A 85 -0.49 28.49 5.89
C LEU A 85 -1.66 29.45 5.62
N GLN A 86 -1.42 30.75 5.80
CA GLN A 86 -2.44 31.80 5.60
C GLN A 86 -2.64 32.19 4.13
N GLU A 87 -1.68 31.85 3.27
CA GLU A 87 -1.66 32.21 1.85
C GLU A 87 -0.99 31.11 1.03
N GLY A 88 -1.37 31.01 -0.24
CA GLY A 88 -0.83 30.05 -1.20
C GLY A 88 -1.91 29.42 -2.07
N ALA A 89 -1.49 28.58 -3.01
CA ALA A 89 -2.41 27.76 -3.80
C ALA A 89 -2.76 26.46 -3.06
N MET A 90 -3.94 25.91 -3.33
CA MET A 90 -4.28 24.56 -2.90
C MET A 90 -3.48 23.52 -3.70
N ILE A 91 -3.03 22.47 -3.01
CA ILE A 91 -2.35 21.36 -3.68
C ILE A 91 -3.39 20.53 -4.44
N ASN A 92 -3.12 20.32 -5.75
CA ASN A 92 -3.80 19.30 -6.53
C ASN A 92 -3.21 17.93 -6.17
N GLU A 93 -3.99 17.11 -5.44
CA GLU A 93 -3.56 15.80 -4.99
C GLU A 93 -3.08 14.93 -6.15
N GLU A 94 -3.82 14.88 -7.25
CA GLU A 94 -3.58 13.96 -8.37
C GLU A 94 -2.22 14.15 -9.06
N ALA A 95 -1.60 15.32 -8.89
CA ALA A 95 -0.32 15.66 -9.50
C ALA A 95 0.89 15.44 -8.57
N ILE A 96 0.66 15.04 -7.32
CA ILE A 96 1.74 14.83 -6.34
C ILE A 96 2.48 13.55 -6.69
N ASP A 97 3.80 13.57 -6.58
CA ASP A 97 4.61 12.35 -6.57
C ASP A 97 5.18 12.18 -5.16
N ILE A 98 4.51 11.35 -4.34
CA ILE A 98 4.88 11.19 -2.92
C ILE A 98 6.28 10.59 -2.75
N SER A 99 6.76 9.84 -3.74
CA SER A 99 8.05 9.16 -3.69
C SER A 99 9.21 10.14 -3.51
N ARG A 100 9.04 11.39 -3.95
CA ARG A 100 10.01 12.48 -3.81
C ARG A 100 10.23 12.93 -2.37
N PHE A 101 9.30 12.63 -1.48
CA PHE A 101 9.34 13.09 -0.10
C PHE A 101 9.72 11.98 0.89
N GLU A 102 9.95 10.76 0.42
CA GLU A 102 10.20 9.59 1.27
C GLU A 102 11.40 9.72 2.20
N SER A 103 12.44 10.44 1.76
CA SER A 103 13.61 10.71 2.59
C SER A 103 13.29 11.52 3.86
N ASN A 104 12.15 12.22 3.89
CA ASN A 104 11.69 12.98 5.05
C ASN A 104 10.82 12.15 6.00
N ARG A 105 10.44 10.93 5.61
CA ARG A 105 9.56 10.09 6.43
C ARG A 105 10.27 9.68 7.71
N LYS A 106 9.58 9.87 8.83
CA LYS A 106 10.08 9.51 10.16
C LYS A 106 9.58 8.14 10.58
N ALA A 107 10.32 7.48 11.46
CA ALA A 107 10.00 6.12 11.88
C ALA A 107 8.73 6.03 12.74
N THR A 108 8.51 7.02 13.62
CA THR A 108 7.51 6.94 14.71
C THR A 108 6.50 8.08 14.75
N GLU A 109 6.75 9.18 14.04
CA GLU A 109 5.87 10.34 13.98
C GLU A 109 5.60 10.79 12.55
N GLU A 110 4.54 11.59 12.37
CA GLU A 110 4.22 12.16 11.06
C GLU A 110 5.30 13.15 10.62
N ALA A 111 5.60 13.14 9.32
CA ALA A 111 6.45 14.15 8.70
C ALA A 111 5.57 15.13 7.92
N ILE A 112 5.63 16.41 8.28
CA ILE A 112 4.86 17.47 7.65
C ILE A 112 5.78 18.18 6.64
N ILE A 113 5.39 18.17 5.38
CA ILE A 113 6.12 18.76 4.27
C ILE A 113 5.31 19.94 3.72
N THR A 114 5.86 21.14 3.89
CA THR A 114 5.33 22.36 3.30
C THR A 114 6.02 22.63 1.97
N LEU A 115 5.25 22.95 0.94
CA LEU A 115 5.76 23.33 -0.38
C LEU A 115 5.67 24.84 -0.56
N SER A 116 6.72 25.46 -1.10
CA SER A 116 6.71 26.90 -1.37
C SER A 116 5.59 27.26 -2.34
N GLY A 117 4.79 28.27 -1.99
CA GLY A 117 3.67 28.75 -2.79
C GLY A 117 2.35 27.98 -2.60
N PHE A 118 2.31 26.99 -1.71
CA PHE A 118 1.10 26.25 -1.37
C PHE A 118 0.67 26.47 0.07
N GLU A 119 -0.65 26.60 0.29
CA GLU A 119 -1.21 26.78 1.63
C GLU A 119 -1.42 25.46 2.39
N ASP A 120 -1.39 24.35 1.66
CA ASP A 120 -1.54 22.99 2.20
C ASP A 120 -0.19 22.37 2.54
N ALA A 121 -0.22 21.32 3.37
CA ALA A 121 0.96 20.49 3.64
C ALA A 121 0.70 19.02 3.28
N ILE A 122 1.73 18.36 2.79
CA ILE A 122 1.76 16.91 2.62
C ILE A 122 2.15 16.30 3.97
N VAL A 123 1.35 15.37 4.48
CA VAL A 123 1.64 14.67 5.73
C VAL A 123 1.95 13.21 5.43
N LEU A 124 3.17 12.79 5.71
CA LEU A 124 3.61 11.40 5.58
C LEU A 124 3.33 10.67 6.90
N LEU A 125 2.65 9.52 6.82
CA LEU A 125 2.47 8.65 7.99
C LEU A 125 3.81 8.02 8.41
N PRO A 126 4.04 7.76 9.70
CA PRO A 126 5.29 7.17 10.15
C PRO A 126 5.49 5.74 9.61
N THR A 127 6.75 5.35 9.37
CA THR A 127 7.11 4.05 8.80
C THR A 127 6.56 2.87 9.62
N ASN A 128 6.42 3.01 10.94
CA ASN A 128 5.88 1.97 11.80
C ASN A 128 4.35 1.77 11.67
N LYS A 129 3.64 2.67 10.99
CA LYS A 129 2.21 2.56 10.68
C LYS A 129 1.94 2.09 9.25
N LEU A 130 2.97 1.96 8.42
CA LEU A 130 2.80 1.51 7.02
C LEU A 130 2.68 -0.01 6.95
N ILE A 131 1.68 -0.49 6.23
CA ILE A 131 1.51 -1.92 5.91
C ILE A 131 2.58 -2.35 4.90
N TYR A 132 2.89 -1.51 3.93
CA TYR A 132 3.94 -1.73 2.94
C TYR A 132 5.06 -0.68 3.07
N LYS A 133 6.31 -1.14 3.07
CA LYS A 133 7.51 -0.31 3.06
C LYS A 133 8.12 -0.40 1.65
N PRO A 134 8.15 0.69 0.88
CA PRO A 134 8.67 0.69 -0.48
C PRO A 134 10.18 0.44 -0.55
#